data_AF-A0A812NJC3-F1
#
_entry.id   AF-A0A812NJC3-F1
#
_cell.length_a   1.000
_cell.length_b   1.000
_cell.length_c   1.000
_cell.angle_alpha   90.00
_cell.angle_beta   90.00
_cell.angle_gamma   90.00
#
_symmetry.space_group_name_H-M   'P 1'
#
loop_
_entity.id
_entity.type
_entity.pdbx_description
1 polymer ?
#
loop_
_entity_poly.entity_id
_entity_poly.type
_entity_poly.pdbx_seq_one_letter_code
_entity_poly.pdbx_strand_id
1 'polypeptide(L)'
;MEPYGTPINLGSIGYSGKSGMFVLGASQKAALDDAGLPLEYYRSYNASFFEPARYTARVPDIDVNRVKTCADSAELGYPGIAELYFEKTGDAGGVVQSGGSRILDCLWDRWWLAPACRGNVSKCVPLIMPNTAWGMPEMMQQAFWHNMPVAFATAVDGDFVTLNRELRSLLYAWVPETTFFLDNPSLVIFPEHSPSEYQNNIYKTQNSETLLTKWAAAGFQEVAERPFKIAQNVQFTFEQIMGILWRHVYSGSPDPWETACAWMKEEEALWQAWIPNETECTAGRGLIDSDGNFVQDRALAVNCQFCPAGSYSAEQGSTRVCKACEPGTKQGIPGESECLPCELGTMALVEGSRECESCQLGQYANQTRMSQCQ
;
A
#
# COMPACT_ATOMS: atom_id res chain seq x y z
N MET A 1 -7.35 11.40 26.54
CA MET A 1 -7.53 10.48 25.40
C MET A 1 -8.18 11.27 24.27
N GLU A 2 -7.38 11.96 23.45
CA GLU A 2 -7.87 12.52 22.18
C GLU A 2 -7.87 11.40 21.14
N PRO A 3 -8.96 11.12 20.39
CA PRO A 3 -9.07 9.84 19.69
C PRO A 3 -8.50 9.82 18.26
N TYR A 4 -7.87 10.89 17.75
CA TYR A 4 -7.54 10.97 16.31
C TYR A 4 -6.21 11.67 16.04
N GLY A 5 -5.10 11.02 16.40
CA GLY A 5 -3.78 11.36 15.88
C GLY A 5 -3.59 10.86 14.44
N THR A 6 -2.65 11.45 13.70
CA THR A 6 -2.27 10.99 12.35
C THR A 6 -1.88 9.50 12.37
N PRO A 7 -2.39 8.67 11.46
CA PRO A 7 -1.98 7.27 11.36
C PRO A 7 -0.46 7.12 11.24
N ILE A 8 0.08 6.07 11.85
CA ILE A 8 1.51 5.78 11.87
C ILE A 8 1.83 4.82 10.72
N ASN A 9 2.74 5.21 9.83
CA ASN A 9 3.26 4.34 8.77
C ASN A 9 4.22 3.31 9.39
N LEU A 10 3.90 2.03 9.26
CA LEU A 10 4.68 0.91 9.78
C LEU A 10 5.72 0.37 8.77
N GLY A 11 5.87 1.04 7.64
CA GLY A 11 6.78 0.66 6.57
C GLY A 11 6.13 -0.21 5.50
N SER A 12 6.97 -0.67 4.57
CA SER A 12 6.56 -1.54 3.47
C SER A 12 6.11 -2.91 3.96
N ILE A 13 5.19 -3.52 3.20
CA ILE A 13 4.83 -4.93 3.34
C ILE A 13 5.80 -5.87 2.61
N GLY A 14 6.85 -5.37 1.96
CA GLY A 14 7.94 -6.18 1.36
C GLY A 14 7.86 -6.37 -0.16
N TYR A 15 6.81 -5.88 -0.82
CA TYR A 15 6.68 -5.91 -2.28
C TYR A 15 5.94 -4.67 -2.81
N SER A 16 6.05 -4.46 -4.12
CA SER A 16 5.35 -3.40 -4.83
C SER A 16 4.21 -3.96 -5.68
N GLY A 17 3.11 -3.21 -5.74
CA GLY A 17 2.03 -3.44 -6.70
C GLY A 17 2.33 -2.79 -8.05
N LYS A 18 1.78 -3.36 -9.12
CA LYS A 18 1.78 -2.80 -10.47
C LYS A 18 0.36 -2.64 -10.94
N SER A 19 0.06 -1.62 -11.74
CA SER A 19 -1.26 -1.43 -12.36
C SER A 19 -1.11 -0.86 -13.77
N GLY A 20 -2.11 -1.10 -14.60
CA GLY A 20 -2.14 -0.62 -15.99
C GLY A 20 -2.99 -1.50 -16.89
N MET A 21 -2.58 -1.56 -18.17
CA MET A 21 -3.22 -2.40 -19.18
C MET A 21 -2.70 -3.84 -19.11
N PHE A 22 -3.62 -4.80 -19.06
CA PHE A 22 -3.34 -6.23 -19.08
C PHE A 22 -4.02 -6.87 -20.29
N VAL A 23 -3.35 -7.83 -20.92
CA VAL A 23 -3.93 -8.67 -21.97
C VAL A 23 -4.28 -10.03 -21.39
N LEU A 24 -5.51 -10.50 -21.63
CA LEU A 24 -5.92 -11.83 -21.19
C LEU A 24 -5.18 -12.92 -21.97
N GLY A 25 -4.83 -14.03 -21.30
CA GLY A 25 -4.01 -15.10 -21.85
C GLY A 25 -4.61 -15.75 -23.11
N ALA A 26 -5.95 -15.79 -23.22
CA ALA A 26 -6.62 -16.29 -24.42
C ALA A 26 -6.34 -15.44 -25.67
N SER A 27 -6.36 -14.11 -25.54
CA SER A 27 -6.03 -13.18 -26.65
C SER A 27 -4.55 -13.25 -26.98
N GLN A 28 -3.70 -13.28 -25.96
CA GLN A 28 -2.25 -13.41 -26.12
C GLN A 28 -1.90 -14.68 -26.89
N LYS A 29 -2.44 -15.83 -26.45
CA LYS A 29 -2.21 -17.12 -27.10
C LYS A 29 -2.68 -17.12 -28.55
N ALA A 30 -3.89 -16.62 -28.82
CA ALA A 30 -4.44 -16.56 -30.18
C ALA A 30 -3.57 -15.69 -31.11
N ALA A 31 -3.06 -14.56 -30.61
CA ALA A 31 -2.20 -13.67 -31.38
C ALA A 31 -0.81 -14.25 -31.66
N LEU A 32 -0.24 -14.94 -30.67
CA LEU A 32 1.04 -15.62 -30.80
C LEU A 32 0.95 -16.78 -31.80
N ASP A 33 -0.11 -17.59 -31.71
CA ASP A 33 -0.32 -18.75 -32.58
C ASP A 33 -0.62 -18.35 -34.05
N ASP A 34 -1.39 -17.27 -34.28
CA ASP A 34 -1.77 -16.80 -35.64
C ASP A 34 -0.66 -15.99 -36.33
N ALA A 35 -0.02 -15.05 -35.61
CA ALA A 35 0.85 -14.05 -36.22
C ALA A 35 2.21 -13.87 -35.52
N GLY A 36 2.54 -14.69 -34.52
CA GLY A 36 3.73 -14.49 -33.70
C GLY A 36 3.70 -13.18 -32.90
N LEU A 37 2.51 -12.61 -32.67
CA LEU A 37 2.33 -11.31 -32.04
C LEU A 37 2.16 -11.49 -30.52
N PRO A 38 3.11 -11.04 -29.68
CA PRO A 38 3.14 -11.41 -28.28
C PRO A 38 2.14 -10.65 -27.41
N LEU A 39 1.66 -9.47 -27.85
CA LEU A 39 0.71 -8.59 -27.15
C LEU A 39 1.10 -8.14 -25.71
N GLU A 40 2.16 -8.65 -25.12
CA GLU A 40 2.68 -8.22 -23.81
C GLU A 40 3.60 -7.00 -23.90
N TYR A 41 3.90 -6.54 -25.12
CA TYR A 41 4.76 -5.39 -25.37
C TYR A 41 4.01 -4.35 -26.19
N TYR A 42 4.06 -3.09 -25.74
CA TYR A 42 3.25 -2.00 -26.32
C TYR A 42 3.36 -1.87 -27.85
N ARG A 43 4.54 -2.16 -28.45
CA ARG A 43 4.73 -2.07 -29.90
C ARG A 43 3.90 -3.07 -30.68
N SER A 44 3.47 -4.17 -30.05
CA SER A 44 2.55 -5.16 -30.63
C SER A 44 1.17 -4.55 -30.94
N TYR A 45 0.85 -3.43 -30.31
CA TYR A 45 -0.40 -2.71 -30.53
C TYR A 45 -0.29 -1.59 -31.56
N ASN A 46 0.89 -1.30 -32.11
CA ASN A 46 1.02 -0.17 -33.03
C ASN A 46 0.23 -0.44 -34.33
N ALA A 47 -0.83 0.34 -34.55
CA ALA A 47 -1.79 0.15 -35.64
C ALA A 47 -1.19 0.35 -37.05
N SER A 48 0.00 0.93 -37.16
CA SER A 48 0.71 1.05 -38.44
C SER A 48 1.27 -0.28 -38.93
N PHE A 49 1.48 -1.23 -38.02
CA PHE A 49 2.18 -2.49 -38.31
C PHE A 49 1.34 -3.73 -37.99
N PHE A 50 0.42 -3.63 -37.04
CA PHE A 50 -0.33 -4.77 -36.51
C PHE A 50 -1.83 -4.49 -36.39
N GLU A 51 -2.64 -5.55 -36.39
CA GLU A 51 -4.10 -5.49 -36.18
C GLU A 51 -4.50 -6.26 -34.91
N PRO A 52 -4.15 -5.79 -33.71
CA PRO A 52 -4.38 -6.50 -32.45
C PRO A 52 -5.86 -6.78 -32.15
N ALA A 53 -6.78 -5.96 -32.69
CA ALA A 53 -8.22 -6.14 -32.53
C ALA A 53 -8.77 -7.44 -33.15
N ARG A 54 -7.99 -8.14 -34.00
CA ARG A 54 -8.37 -9.48 -34.51
C ARG A 54 -8.48 -10.54 -33.40
N TYR A 55 -7.86 -10.31 -32.26
CA TYR A 55 -7.80 -11.27 -31.14
C TYR A 55 -8.71 -10.90 -29.97
N THR A 56 -9.52 -9.86 -30.13
CA THR A 56 -10.52 -9.40 -29.16
C THR A 56 -11.90 -9.32 -29.82
N ALA A 57 -12.95 -9.12 -29.03
CA ALA A 57 -14.24 -8.73 -29.57
C ALA A 57 -14.15 -7.37 -30.26
N ARG A 58 -15.06 -7.11 -31.20
CA ARG A 58 -15.15 -5.84 -31.92
C ARG A 58 -16.07 -4.91 -31.17
N VAL A 59 -15.66 -3.65 -31.00
CA VAL A 59 -16.46 -2.62 -30.31
C VAL A 59 -17.92 -2.52 -30.81
N PRO A 60 -18.21 -2.59 -32.13
CA PRO A 60 -19.60 -2.53 -32.60
C PRO A 60 -20.47 -3.73 -32.23
N ASP A 61 -19.88 -4.87 -31.83
CA ASP A 61 -20.63 -6.07 -31.46
C ASP A 61 -21.01 -6.10 -29.97
N ILE A 62 -20.54 -5.12 -29.19
CA ILE A 62 -20.75 -5.07 -27.75
C ILE A 62 -22.12 -4.48 -27.46
N ASP A 63 -22.91 -5.15 -26.61
CA ASP A 63 -24.19 -4.61 -26.14
C ASP A 63 -23.95 -3.29 -25.40
N VAL A 64 -24.41 -2.20 -26.02
CA VAL A 64 -24.27 -0.83 -25.52
C VAL A 64 -24.94 -0.62 -24.16
N ASN A 65 -25.89 -1.47 -23.76
CA ASN A 65 -26.54 -1.39 -22.45
C ASN A 65 -25.65 -1.91 -21.31
N ARG A 66 -24.58 -2.64 -21.62
CA ARG A 66 -23.62 -3.17 -20.64
C ARG A 66 -22.46 -2.22 -20.35
N VAL A 67 -22.43 -1.07 -21.02
CA VAL A 67 -21.47 0.00 -20.77
C VAL A 67 -22.18 1.31 -20.45
N LYS A 68 -21.64 2.06 -19.49
CA LYS A 68 -22.18 3.35 -19.05
C LYS A 68 -22.05 4.41 -20.14
N THR A 69 -22.88 5.45 -20.04
CA THR A 69 -22.62 6.66 -20.81
C THR A 69 -21.31 7.31 -20.34
N CYS A 70 -20.69 8.13 -21.16
CA CYS A 70 -19.48 8.86 -20.76
C CYS A 70 -19.77 9.80 -19.59
N ALA A 71 -20.94 10.44 -19.57
CA ALA A 71 -21.33 11.31 -18.46
C ALA A 71 -21.54 10.54 -17.14
N ASP A 72 -22.08 9.32 -17.18
CA ASP A 72 -22.35 8.50 -15.99
C ASP A 72 -21.12 7.70 -15.50
N SER A 73 -20.06 7.66 -16.30
CA SER A 73 -18.80 7.00 -15.94
C SER A 73 -17.97 7.90 -15.03
N ALA A 74 -17.51 7.38 -13.88
CA ALA A 74 -16.72 8.17 -12.93
C ALA A 74 -15.41 8.71 -13.55
N GLU A 75 -14.78 7.95 -14.45
CA GLU A 75 -13.55 8.36 -15.14
C GLU A 75 -13.85 9.18 -16.42
N LEU A 76 -14.54 8.60 -17.41
CA LEU A 76 -14.83 9.31 -18.68
C LEU A 76 -15.59 10.64 -18.49
N GLY A 77 -16.40 10.75 -17.44
CA GLY A 77 -17.13 11.96 -17.06
C GLY A 77 -16.38 12.85 -16.07
N TYR A 78 -15.19 12.44 -15.60
CA TYR A 78 -14.44 13.18 -14.59
C TYR A 78 -14.00 14.55 -15.11
N PRO A 79 -14.34 15.64 -14.40
CA PRO A 79 -13.89 16.98 -14.77
C PRO A 79 -12.36 17.06 -14.84
N GLY A 80 -11.83 17.48 -15.99
CA GLY A 80 -10.40 17.75 -16.17
C GLY A 80 -9.61 16.64 -16.88
N ILE A 81 -10.12 15.42 -17.03
CA ILE A 81 -9.42 14.38 -17.82
C ILE A 81 -9.31 14.80 -19.28
N ALA A 82 -10.39 15.33 -19.87
CA ALA A 82 -10.39 15.80 -21.25
C ALA A 82 -9.44 16.99 -21.46
N GLU A 83 -9.37 17.91 -20.49
CA GLU A 83 -8.44 19.04 -20.54
C GLU A 83 -7.00 18.55 -20.48
N LEU A 84 -6.67 17.72 -19.49
CA LEU A 84 -5.35 17.15 -19.32
C LEU A 84 -4.91 16.37 -20.56
N TYR A 85 -5.78 15.50 -21.09
CA TYR A 85 -5.49 14.73 -22.28
C TYR A 85 -5.17 15.64 -23.47
N PHE A 86 -6.02 16.64 -23.73
CA PHE A 86 -5.83 17.56 -24.85
C PHE A 86 -4.58 18.42 -24.69
N GLU A 87 -4.31 18.96 -23.50
CA GLU A 87 -3.12 19.78 -23.23
C GLU A 87 -1.82 19.02 -23.49
N LYS A 88 -1.79 17.71 -23.20
CA LYS A 88 -0.57 16.90 -23.28
C LYS A 88 -0.38 16.24 -24.64
N THR A 89 -1.46 15.98 -25.37
CA THR A 89 -1.41 15.26 -26.66
C THR A 89 -1.68 16.16 -27.86
N GLY A 90 -2.40 17.27 -27.69
CA GLY A 90 -2.91 18.11 -28.77
C GLY A 90 -4.01 17.46 -29.61
N ASP A 91 -4.55 16.32 -29.18
CA ASP A 91 -5.52 15.56 -29.95
C ASP A 91 -6.93 16.15 -29.88
N ALA A 92 -7.22 17.05 -30.82
CA ALA A 92 -8.52 17.69 -30.94
C ALA A 92 -9.66 16.72 -31.26
N GLY A 93 -9.38 15.55 -31.85
CA GLY A 93 -10.41 14.57 -32.21
C GLY A 93 -10.87 13.69 -31.05
N GLY A 94 -10.23 13.81 -29.87
CA GLY A 94 -10.61 13.07 -28.67
C GLY A 94 -11.46 13.88 -27.69
N VAL A 95 -11.77 15.13 -28.01
CA VAL A 95 -12.42 16.09 -27.09
C VAL A 95 -13.40 17.01 -27.80
N VAL A 96 -14.38 17.52 -27.06
CA VAL A 96 -15.36 18.49 -27.55
C VAL A 96 -15.65 19.57 -26.51
N GLN A 97 -16.01 20.77 -26.95
CA GLN A 97 -16.44 21.86 -26.06
C GLN A 97 -17.92 21.70 -25.70
N SER A 98 -18.23 21.69 -24.40
CA SER A 98 -19.60 21.59 -23.89
C SER A 98 -19.75 22.41 -22.61
N GLY A 99 -20.73 23.32 -22.58
CA GLY A 99 -21.03 24.12 -21.38
C GLY A 99 -19.88 25.00 -20.88
N GLY A 100 -18.98 25.43 -21.77
CA GLY A 100 -17.80 26.22 -21.42
C GLY A 100 -16.64 25.41 -20.83
N SER A 101 -16.75 24.08 -20.82
CA SER A 101 -15.70 23.15 -20.41
C SER A 101 -15.39 22.17 -21.55
N ARG A 102 -14.17 21.63 -21.56
CA ARG A 102 -13.79 20.55 -22.47
C ARG A 102 -14.18 19.21 -21.86
N ILE A 103 -14.86 18.38 -22.64
CA ILE A 103 -15.22 17.00 -22.28
C ILE A 103 -14.65 16.03 -23.32
N LEU A 104 -14.62 14.73 -23.00
CA LEU A 104 -14.20 13.69 -23.94
C LEU A 104 -15.23 13.54 -25.07
N ASP A 105 -14.75 13.38 -26.30
CA ASP A 105 -15.61 13.10 -27.45
C ASP A 105 -15.88 11.59 -27.52
N CYS A 106 -17.09 11.19 -27.13
CA CYS A 106 -17.47 9.80 -26.99
C CYS A 106 -18.37 9.31 -28.13
N LEU A 107 -17.90 8.29 -28.84
CA LEU A 107 -18.71 7.56 -29.81
C LEU A 107 -19.91 6.90 -29.10
N TRP A 108 -21.10 7.13 -29.65
CA TRP A 108 -22.38 6.65 -29.11
C TRP A 108 -22.61 7.02 -27.65
N ASP A 109 -22.01 8.13 -27.20
CA ASP A 109 -22.03 8.59 -25.81
C ASP A 109 -21.48 7.57 -24.80
N ARG A 110 -20.64 6.61 -25.24
CA ARG A 110 -20.19 5.49 -24.39
C ARG A 110 -18.71 5.16 -24.52
N TRP A 111 -18.15 5.36 -25.72
CA TRP A 111 -16.80 4.92 -26.06
C TRP A 111 -15.90 6.10 -26.36
N TRP A 112 -14.82 6.25 -25.61
CA TRP A 112 -13.74 7.14 -26.01
C TRP A 112 -12.73 6.39 -26.88
N LEU A 113 -12.43 6.90 -28.08
CA LEU A 113 -11.58 6.22 -29.05
C LEU A 113 -10.21 6.89 -29.15
N ALA A 114 -9.13 6.10 -29.09
CA ALA A 114 -7.80 6.57 -29.43
C ALA A 114 -7.68 6.89 -30.94
N PRO A 115 -6.82 7.84 -31.36
CA PRO A 115 -6.73 8.28 -32.76
C PRO A 115 -6.54 7.14 -33.76
N ALA A 116 -5.75 6.13 -33.36
CA ALA A 116 -5.34 5.01 -34.20
C ALA A 116 -6.52 4.18 -34.75
N CYS A 117 -7.71 4.25 -34.16
CA CYS A 117 -8.87 3.48 -34.61
C CYS A 117 -10.15 4.30 -34.89
N ARG A 118 -10.11 5.63 -34.78
CA ARG A 118 -11.29 6.49 -35.08
C ARG A 118 -11.82 6.34 -36.50
N GLY A 119 -10.93 6.11 -37.46
CA GLY A 119 -11.32 5.90 -38.87
C GLY A 119 -12.02 4.55 -39.12
N ASN A 120 -11.86 3.57 -38.24
CA ASN A 120 -12.54 2.28 -38.32
C ASN A 120 -12.66 1.64 -36.94
N VAL A 121 -13.84 1.83 -36.33
CA VAL A 121 -14.16 1.35 -34.98
C VAL A 121 -14.03 -0.17 -34.83
N SER A 122 -14.19 -0.94 -35.91
CA SER A 122 -13.99 -2.39 -35.88
C SER A 122 -12.54 -2.81 -35.67
N LYS A 123 -11.59 -1.89 -35.85
CA LYS A 123 -10.15 -2.10 -35.57
C LYS A 123 -9.76 -1.67 -34.16
N CYS A 124 -10.68 -1.16 -33.35
CA CYS A 124 -10.40 -0.83 -31.97
C CYS A 124 -10.34 -2.10 -31.10
N VAL A 125 -9.31 -2.20 -30.27
CA VAL A 125 -9.22 -3.12 -29.14
C VAL A 125 -10.05 -2.52 -28.01
N PRO A 126 -11.11 -3.20 -27.54
CA PRO A 126 -11.89 -2.72 -26.41
C PRO A 126 -11.03 -2.78 -25.13
N LEU A 127 -11.11 -1.72 -24.33
CA LEU A 127 -10.61 -1.66 -22.97
C LEU A 127 -11.78 -1.29 -22.05
N ILE A 128 -12.21 -2.26 -21.25
CA ILE A 128 -13.34 -2.10 -20.35
C ILE A 128 -12.84 -1.81 -18.94
N MET A 129 -13.30 -0.70 -18.38
CA MET A 129 -12.99 -0.23 -17.04
C MET A 129 -14.12 -0.57 -16.06
N PRO A 130 -13.82 -0.82 -14.77
CA PRO A 130 -14.86 -0.77 -13.74
C PRO A 130 -15.32 0.69 -13.54
N ASN A 131 -16.46 0.90 -12.87
CA ASN A 131 -16.98 2.25 -12.63
C ASN A 131 -15.99 3.14 -11.88
N THR A 132 -15.27 2.58 -10.91
CA THR A 132 -14.18 3.25 -10.19
C THR A 132 -12.89 2.55 -10.56
N ALA A 133 -12.06 3.22 -11.33
CA ALA A 133 -10.76 2.75 -11.75
C ALA A 133 -9.73 3.84 -11.48
N TRP A 134 -8.44 3.54 -11.64
CA TRP A 134 -7.39 4.55 -11.57
C TRP A 134 -6.49 4.41 -12.79
N GLY A 135 -5.89 5.49 -13.27
CA GLY A 135 -4.90 5.41 -14.34
C GLY A 135 -5.46 5.54 -15.76
N MET A 136 -6.72 5.93 -15.93
CA MET A 136 -7.30 6.17 -17.26
C MET A 136 -6.54 7.25 -18.05
N PRO A 137 -6.19 8.43 -17.46
CA PRO A 137 -5.40 9.45 -18.17
C PRO A 137 -4.07 8.91 -18.71
N GLU A 138 -3.40 8.06 -17.93
CA GLU A 138 -2.16 7.39 -18.29
C GLU A 138 -2.36 6.47 -19.48
N MET A 139 -3.35 5.58 -19.41
CA MET A 139 -3.63 4.62 -20.49
C MET A 139 -4.08 5.31 -21.79
N MET A 140 -4.87 6.39 -21.70
CA MET A 140 -5.30 7.19 -22.86
C MET A 140 -4.10 7.84 -23.56
N GLN A 141 -3.18 8.43 -22.80
CA GLN A 141 -1.95 9.01 -23.34
C GLN A 141 -1.01 7.92 -23.88
N GLN A 142 -0.86 6.80 -23.19
CA GLN A 142 -0.07 5.65 -23.69
C GLN A 142 -0.62 5.17 -25.04
N ALA A 143 -1.95 5.05 -25.18
CA ALA A 143 -2.58 4.69 -26.44
C ALA A 143 -2.31 5.71 -27.56
N PHE A 144 -2.36 7.01 -27.23
CA PHE A 144 -2.01 8.09 -28.14
C PHE A 144 -0.53 8.01 -28.59
N TRP A 145 0.41 8.05 -27.64
CA TRP A 145 1.85 8.16 -27.92
C TRP A 145 2.41 6.95 -28.67
N HIS A 146 1.79 5.78 -28.47
CA HIS A 146 2.25 4.53 -29.08
C HIS A 146 1.41 4.05 -30.25
N ASN A 147 0.46 4.88 -30.72
CA ASN A 147 -0.42 4.57 -31.83
C ASN A 147 -1.20 3.26 -31.61
N MET A 148 -1.70 3.06 -30.40
CA MET A 148 -2.48 1.88 -30.03
C MET A 148 -3.96 2.10 -30.38
N PRO A 149 -4.61 1.17 -31.09
CA PRO A 149 -6.00 1.30 -31.51
C PRO A 149 -6.94 0.90 -30.37
N VAL A 150 -6.98 1.66 -29.27
CA VAL A 150 -7.77 1.30 -28.08
C VAL A 150 -9.08 2.11 -28.03
N ALA A 151 -10.17 1.44 -27.66
CA ALA A 151 -11.46 2.06 -27.34
C ALA A 151 -11.79 1.83 -25.87
N PHE A 152 -11.98 2.91 -25.12
CA PHE A 152 -12.23 2.87 -23.70
C PHE A 152 -13.73 2.98 -23.43
N ALA A 153 -14.24 2.11 -22.56
CA ALA A 153 -15.59 2.21 -22.00
C ALA A 153 -15.61 1.75 -20.54
N THR A 154 -16.65 2.17 -19.84
CA THR A 154 -16.88 1.80 -18.44
C THR A 154 -18.03 0.79 -18.38
N ALA A 155 -17.81 -0.37 -17.78
CA ALA A 155 -18.87 -1.35 -17.58
C ALA A 155 -19.96 -0.81 -16.65
N VAL A 156 -21.21 -1.26 -16.85
CA VAL A 156 -22.25 -1.10 -15.82
C VAL A 156 -21.89 -1.91 -14.58
N ASP A 157 -22.48 -1.54 -13.44
CA ASP A 157 -22.12 -2.15 -12.16
C ASP A 157 -22.45 -3.65 -12.15
N GLY A 158 -21.46 -4.48 -11.79
CA GLY A 158 -21.56 -5.95 -11.81
C GLY A 158 -21.10 -6.62 -13.12
N ASP A 159 -21.04 -5.90 -14.24
CA ASP A 159 -20.71 -6.49 -15.54
C ASP A 159 -19.22 -6.49 -15.86
N PHE A 160 -18.39 -5.77 -15.09
CA PHE A 160 -16.97 -5.61 -15.37
C PHE A 160 -16.23 -6.92 -15.63
N VAL A 161 -16.43 -7.94 -14.79
CA VAL A 161 -15.72 -9.22 -14.91
C VAL A 161 -16.24 -10.05 -16.08
N THR A 162 -17.56 -10.19 -16.19
CA THR A 162 -18.20 -11.00 -17.24
C THR A 162 -17.91 -10.42 -18.61
N LEU A 163 -18.05 -9.10 -18.76
CA LEU A 163 -17.80 -8.38 -20.00
C LEU A 163 -16.33 -8.49 -20.42
N ASN A 164 -15.35 -8.27 -19.53
CA ASN A 164 -13.94 -8.40 -19.91
C ASN A 164 -13.58 -9.82 -20.40
N ARG A 165 -14.14 -10.87 -19.79
CA ARG A 165 -13.93 -12.27 -20.22
C ARG A 165 -14.54 -12.58 -21.57
N GLU A 166 -15.78 -12.12 -21.79
CA GLU A 166 -16.49 -12.31 -23.06
C GLU A 166 -15.79 -11.59 -24.21
N LEU A 167 -15.35 -10.35 -23.96
CA LEU A 167 -14.72 -9.52 -24.98
C LEU A 167 -13.26 -9.89 -25.25
N ARG A 168 -12.64 -10.60 -24.31
CA ARG A 168 -11.19 -10.82 -24.29
C ARG A 168 -10.41 -9.50 -24.45
N SER A 169 -10.93 -8.45 -23.81
CA SER A 169 -10.48 -7.06 -23.92
C SER A 169 -9.07 -6.85 -23.37
N LEU A 170 -8.50 -5.69 -23.67
CA LEU A 170 -7.50 -5.10 -22.78
C LEU A 170 -8.19 -4.79 -21.44
N LEU A 171 -7.56 -5.20 -20.36
CA LEU A 171 -8.10 -5.10 -19.01
C LEU A 171 -7.34 -4.00 -18.27
N TYR A 172 -8.07 -3.15 -17.54
CA TYR A 172 -7.46 -2.43 -16.43
C TYR A 172 -7.40 -3.33 -15.19
N ALA A 173 -6.18 -3.61 -14.71
CA ALA A 173 -5.97 -4.40 -13.51
C ALA A 173 -4.72 -3.96 -12.76
N TRP A 174 -4.47 -4.65 -11.64
CA TRP A 174 -3.28 -4.51 -10.82
C TRP A 174 -2.76 -5.89 -10.42
N VAL A 175 -1.51 -5.99 -10.00
CA VAL A 175 -0.94 -7.22 -9.44
C VAL A 175 -0.24 -6.87 -8.13
N PRO A 176 -0.44 -7.63 -7.03
CA PRO A 176 -1.20 -8.89 -6.94
C PRO A 176 -2.74 -8.72 -7.02
N GLU A 177 -3.42 -9.68 -7.65
CA GLU A 177 -4.89 -9.77 -7.77
C GLU A 177 -5.38 -11.23 -7.86
N THR A 178 -6.69 -11.47 -7.70
CA THR A 178 -7.32 -12.81 -7.77
C THR A 178 -8.48 -12.94 -8.76
N THR A 179 -9.09 -11.84 -9.19
CA THR A 179 -10.29 -11.78 -10.03
C THR A 179 -10.10 -12.40 -11.42
N PHE A 180 -9.05 -12.01 -12.14
CA PHE A 180 -8.71 -12.49 -13.49
C PHE A 180 -7.57 -13.49 -13.47
N PHE A 181 -7.15 -13.95 -12.29
CA PHE A 181 -6.00 -14.84 -12.14
C PHE A 181 -6.02 -16.05 -13.08
N LEU A 182 -7.15 -16.76 -13.17
CA LEU A 182 -7.32 -17.94 -14.04
C LEU A 182 -7.37 -17.59 -15.54
N ASP A 183 -7.60 -16.32 -15.87
CA ASP A 183 -7.56 -15.82 -17.25
C ASP A 183 -6.11 -15.52 -17.71
N ASN A 184 -5.12 -15.78 -16.84
CA ASN A 184 -3.68 -15.61 -17.06
C ASN A 184 -3.30 -14.25 -17.70
N PRO A 185 -3.66 -13.12 -17.06
CA PRO A 185 -3.43 -11.80 -17.62
C PRO A 185 -1.94 -11.43 -17.59
N SER A 186 -1.45 -10.84 -18.68
CA SER A 186 -0.08 -10.32 -18.78
C SER A 186 -0.11 -8.79 -18.84
N LEU A 187 0.72 -8.12 -18.03
CA LEU A 187 0.87 -6.66 -18.09
C LEU A 187 1.45 -6.26 -19.45
N VAL A 188 0.85 -5.28 -20.11
CA VAL A 188 1.44 -4.65 -21.30
C VAL A 188 2.62 -3.79 -20.86
N ILE A 189 3.81 -4.17 -21.32
CA ILE A 189 5.07 -3.53 -20.98
C ILE A 189 5.28 -2.32 -21.89
N PHE A 190 5.39 -1.15 -21.27
CA PHE A 190 5.78 0.13 -21.88
C PHE A 190 7.28 0.40 -21.68
N PRO A 191 7.87 1.45 -22.32
CA PRO A 191 9.23 1.88 -21.97
C PRO A 191 9.33 2.22 -20.48
N GLU A 192 10.52 2.11 -19.91
CA GLU A 192 10.76 2.32 -18.47
C GLU A 192 10.17 3.65 -17.96
N HIS A 193 9.62 3.62 -16.76
CA HIS A 193 8.99 4.77 -16.11
C HIS A 193 9.90 6.00 -16.11
N SER A 194 9.38 7.13 -16.57
CA SER A 194 10.08 8.41 -16.56
C SER A 194 9.48 9.34 -15.49
N PRO A 195 10.15 9.51 -14.33
CA PRO A 195 9.64 10.38 -13.27
C PRO A 195 9.45 11.83 -13.71
N SER A 196 10.34 12.35 -14.57
CA SER A 196 10.26 13.74 -15.05
C SER A 196 9.06 13.96 -15.97
N GLU A 197 8.70 12.97 -16.79
CA GLU A 197 7.52 13.07 -17.65
C GLU A 197 6.23 12.99 -16.84
N TYR A 198 6.16 12.06 -15.88
CA TYR A 198 5.01 11.94 -14.99
C TYR A 198 4.81 13.18 -14.11
N GLN A 199 5.89 13.81 -13.62
CA GLN A 199 5.81 15.10 -12.91
C GLN A 199 5.22 16.24 -13.77
N ASN A 200 5.30 16.12 -15.10
CA ASN A 200 4.72 17.07 -16.04
C ASN A 200 3.40 16.57 -16.67
N ASN A 201 2.80 15.52 -16.09
CA ASN A 201 1.60 14.83 -16.56
C ASN A 201 1.70 14.28 -18.00
N ILE A 202 2.90 13.92 -18.45
CA ILE A 202 3.14 13.26 -19.75
C ILE A 202 3.28 11.76 -19.49
N TYR A 203 2.31 10.98 -19.96
CA TYR A 203 2.21 9.56 -19.65
C TYR A 203 2.40 8.71 -20.91
N LYS A 204 3.66 8.52 -21.30
CA LYS A 204 4.03 7.60 -22.40
C LYS A 204 4.86 6.40 -21.94
N THR A 205 5.36 6.42 -20.71
CA THR A 205 6.19 5.34 -20.16
C THR A 205 5.36 4.48 -19.21
N GLN A 206 5.96 3.42 -18.66
CA GLN A 206 5.33 2.54 -17.69
C GLN A 206 4.95 3.32 -16.42
N ASN A 207 3.83 2.95 -15.78
CA ASN A 207 3.49 3.47 -14.45
C ASN A 207 4.58 3.13 -13.44
N SER A 208 4.76 3.99 -12.43
CA SER A 208 5.63 3.65 -11.31
C SER A 208 5.05 2.48 -10.53
N GLU A 209 5.95 1.69 -9.93
CA GLU A 209 5.53 0.67 -8.98
C GLU A 209 4.97 1.34 -7.72
N THR A 210 3.89 0.77 -7.15
CA THR A 210 3.28 1.28 -5.93
C THR A 210 3.79 0.48 -4.74
N LEU A 211 4.58 1.11 -3.87
CA LEU A 211 5.01 0.47 -2.63
C LEU A 211 3.81 0.27 -1.70
N LEU A 212 3.47 -0.99 -1.41
CA LEU A 212 2.40 -1.29 -0.47
C LEU A 212 2.91 -1.11 0.96
N THR A 213 2.18 -0.33 1.75
CA THR A 213 2.56 0.09 3.10
C THR A 213 1.50 -0.29 4.13
N LYS A 214 1.95 -0.54 5.36
CA LYS A 214 1.09 -0.89 6.48
C LYS A 214 0.90 0.34 7.36
N TRP A 215 -0.29 0.53 7.90
CA TRP A 215 -0.63 1.70 8.72
C TRP A 215 -1.32 1.26 10.00
N ALA A 216 -1.01 1.94 11.10
CA ALA A 216 -1.65 1.74 12.40
C ALA A 216 -2.34 3.02 12.86
N ALA A 217 -3.41 2.86 13.66
CA ALA A 217 -3.99 3.97 14.39
C ALA A 217 -2.98 4.57 15.38
N ALA A 218 -3.04 5.89 15.58
CA ALA A 218 -2.29 6.55 16.64
C ALA A 218 -2.68 5.94 18.01
N GLY A 219 -1.71 5.70 18.88
CA GLY A 219 -1.96 5.06 20.18
C GLY A 219 -1.92 3.52 20.17
N PHE A 220 -1.80 2.87 19.00
CA PHE A 220 -1.82 1.39 18.92
C PHE A 220 -0.62 0.75 19.62
N GLN A 221 0.56 1.35 19.53
CA GLN A 221 1.77 0.83 20.16
C GLN A 221 1.67 0.84 21.69
N GLU A 222 1.06 1.88 22.25
CA GLU A 222 0.91 2.10 23.68
C GLU A 222 -0.08 1.11 24.30
N VAL A 223 -1.16 0.79 23.57
CA VAL A 223 -2.18 -0.17 24.00
C VAL A 223 -1.73 -1.62 23.77
N ALA A 224 -1.01 -1.88 22.68
CA ALA A 224 -0.67 -3.24 22.24
C ALA A 224 0.70 -3.29 21.51
N GLU A 225 1.77 -3.09 22.27
CA GLU A 225 3.14 -3.02 21.76
C GLU A 225 3.56 -4.25 20.96
N ARG A 226 3.29 -5.46 21.46
CA ARG A 226 3.69 -6.71 20.80
C ARG A 226 2.97 -6.89 19.45
N PRO A 227 1.63 -6.79 19.34
CA PRO A 227 0.95 -6.76 18.06
C PRO A 227 1.43 -5.65 17.11
N PHE A 228 1.72 -4.45 17.63
CA PHE A 228 2.27 -3.35 16.84
C PHE A 228 3.63 -3.74 16.21
N LYS A 229 4.52 -4.34 17.00
CA LYS A 229 5.82 -4.83 16.51
C LYS A 229 5.70 -5.97 15.50
N ILE A 230 4.79 -6.91 15.73
CA ILE A 230 4.48 -7.96 14.73
C ILE A 230 4.03 -7.30 13.42
N ALA A 231 3.08 -6.37 13.47
CA ALA A 231 2.60 -5.67 12.27
C ALA A 231 3.73 -4.91 11.54
N GLN A 232 4.66 -4.28 12.28
CA GLN A 232 5.87 -3.69 11.69
C GLN A 232 6.75 -4.72 10.98
N ASN A 233 6.91 -5.91 11.56
CA ASN A 233 7.80 -6.95 11.06
C ASN A 233 7.20 -7.79 9.92
N VAL A 234 5.87 -7.89 9.81
CA VAL A 234 5.18 -8.66 8.75
C VAL A 234 5.63 -8.19 7.38
N GLN A 235 6.30 -9.04 6.61
CA GLN A 235 6.76 -8.72 5.26
C GLN A 235 6.64 -9.95 4.36
N PHE A 236 6.14 -9.76 3.15
CA PHE A 236 6.05 -10.78 2.13
C PHE A 236 6.92 -10.40 0.94
N THR A 237 7.59 -11.38 0.35
CA THR A 237 8.06 -11.24 -1.02
C THR A 237 6.89 -11.31 -1.99
N PHE A 238 7.06 -10.79 -3.20
CA PHE A 238 6.05 -10.88 -4.24
C PHE A 238 5.68 -12.34 -4.57
N GLU A 239 6.66 -13.25 -4.60
CA GLU A 239 6.43 -14.69 -4.85
C GLU A 239 5.59 -15.34 -3.76
N GLN A 240 5.84 -15.00 -2.48
CA GLN A 240 5.09 -15.54 -1.35
C GLN A 240 3.62 -15.11 -1.40
N ILE A 241 3.35 -13.82 -1.59
CA ILE A 241 1.95 -13.35 -1.62
C ILE A 241 1.22 -13.90 -2.84
N MET A 242 1.88 -13.96 -4.01
CA MET A 242 1.29 -14.60 -5.17
C MET A 242 1.01 -16.08 -4.87
N GLY A 243 1.95 -16.83 -4.29
CA GLY A 243 1.73 -18.24 -3.92
C GLY A 243 0.50 -18.47 -3.03
N ILE A 244 0.27 -17.59 -2.04
CA ILE A 244 -0.93 -17.64 -1.19
C ILE A 244 -2.19 -17.41 -2.02
N LEU A 245 -2.20 -16.37 -2.86
CA LEU A 245 -3.34 -16.03 -3.70
C LEU A 245 -3.64 -17.12 -4.75
N TRP A 246 -2.60 -17.72 -5.34
CA TRP A 246 -2.72 -18.85 -6.25
C TRP A 246 -3.42 -20.01 -5.56
N ARG A 247 -2.94 -20.41 -4.37
CA ARG A 247 -3.55 -21.49 -3.59
C ARG A 247 -5.02 -21.22 -3.31
N HIS A 248 -5.35 -19.98 -2.92
CA HIS A 248 -6.73 -19.59 -2.66
C HIS A 248 -7.60 -19.78 -3.91
N VAL A 249 -7.19 -19.21 -5.05
CA VAL A 249 -7.98 -19.27 -6.29
C VAL A 249 -8.13 -20.72 -6.79
N TYR A 250 -7.06 -21.53 -6.76
CA TYR A 250 -7.12 -22.93 -7.19
C TYR A 250 -7.90 -23.83 -6.23
N SER A 251 -7.99 -23.49 -4.94
CA SER A 251 -8.81 -24.26 -4.00
C SER A 251 -10.30 -24.17 -4.31
N GLY A 252 -10.74 -23.09 -4.97
CA GLY A 252 -12.15 -22.77 -5.17
C GLY A 252 -12.90 -22.43 -3.87
N SER A 253 -12.21 -22.36 -2.74
CA SER A 253 -12.82 -21.99 -1.46
C SER A 253 -13.19 -20.50 -1.48
N PRO A 254 -14.43 -20.13 -1.11
CA PRO A 254 -14.81 -18.74 -0.95
C PRO A 254 -14.20 -18.12 0.32
N ASP A 255 -13.65 -18.93 1.23
CA ASP A 255 -13.12 -18.48 2.50
C ASP A 255 -11.58 -18.29 2.45
N PRO A 256 -11.08 -17.04 2.40
CA PRO A 256 -9.65 -16.77 2.42
C PRO A 256 -8.98 -17.22 3.73
N TRP A 257 -9.73 -17.37 4.84
CA TRP A 257 -9.18 -17.79 6.13
C TRP A 257 -8.67 -19.22 6.12
N GLU A 258 -9.28 -20.11 5.35
CA GLU A 258 -8.80 -21.49 5.21
C GLU A 258 -7.42 -21.52 4.57
N THR A 259 -7.22 -20.72 3.51
CA THR A 259 -5.93 -20.62 2.83
C THR A 259 -4.88 -19.97 3.73
N ALA A 260 -5.23 -18.89 4.43
CA ALA A 260 -4.35 -18.23 5.38
C ALA A 260 -3.93 -19.17 6.53
N CYS A 261 -4.87 -19.93 7.10
CA CYS A 261 -4.61 -20.88 8.19
C CYS A 261 -3.69 -22.02 7.74
N ALA A 262 -3.90 -22.57 6.54
CA ALA A 262 -3.00 -23.57 5.97
C ALA A 262 -1.60 -23.01 5.78
N TRP A 263 -1.48 -21.81 5.19
CA TRP A 263 -0.20 -21.14 4.99
C TRP A 263 0.54 -20.88 6.31
N MET A 264 -0.15 -20.40 7.35
CA MET A 264 0.43 -20.19 8.68
C MET A 264 0.98 -21.49 9.30
N LYS A 265 0.37 -22.65 9.03
CA LYS A 265 0.88 -23.93 9.55
C LYS A 265 2.10 -24.44 8.81
N GLU A 266 2.22 -24.11 7.52
CA GLU A 266 3.30 -24.58 6.66
C GLU A 266 4.55 -23.69 6.75
N GLU A 267 4.35 -22.37 6.82
CA GLU A 267 5.42 -21.36 6.77
C GLU A 267 5.81 -20.85 8.17
N GLU A 268 5.83 -21.75 9.16
CA GLU A 268 6.12 -21.42 10.57
C GLU A 268 7.44 -20.68 10.76
N ALA A 269 8.52 -21.18 10.15
CA ALA A 269 9.83 -20.57 10.27
C ALA A 269 9.87 -19.11 9.77
N LEU A 270 9.03 -18.78 8.78
CA LEU A 270 8.99 -17.44 8.18
C LEU A 270 8.29 -16.44 9.09
N TRP A 271 7.06 -16.73 9.55
CA TRP A 271 6.36 -15.78 10.40
C TRP A 271 6.86 -15.78 11.84
N GLN A 272 7.52 -16.84 12.31
CA GLN A 272 8.19 -16.83 13.62
C GLN A 272 9.26 -15.73 13.69
N ALA A 273 9.96 -15.45 12.58
CA ALA A 273 10.92 -14.36 12.50
C ALA A 273 10.26 -12.97 12.63
N TRP A 274 8.95 -12.85 12.41
CA TRP A 274 8.22 -11.59 12.61
C TRP A 274 7.83 -11.37 14.07
N ILE A 275 7.83 -12.41 14.90
CA ILE A 275 7.49 -12.30 16.31
C ILE A 275 8.67 -11.64 17.04
N PRO A 276 8.47 -10.45 17.65
CA PRO A 276 9.52 -9.80 18.41
C PRO A 276 9.90 -10.65 19.62
N ASN A 277 11.17 -10.61 20.00
CA ASN A 277 11.62 -11.33 21.18
C ASN A 277 10.96 -10.74 22.44
N GLU A 278 10.35 -11.58 23.28
CA GLU A 278 9.63 -11.16 24.49
C GLU A 278 10.54 -10.45 25.52
N THR A 279 11.85 -10.62 25.38
CA THR A 279 12.88 -10.03 26.25
C THR A 279 13.61 -8.85 25.60
N GLU A 280 13.14 -8.33 24.47
CA GLU A 280 13.61 -7.07 23.86
C GLU A 280 12.76 -5.89 24.34
N CYS A 281 13.04 -5.43 25.57
CA CYS A 281 12.25 -4.39 26.20
C CYS A 281 12.47 -3.02 25.53
N THR A 282 11.39 -2.30 25.29
CA THR A 282 11.42 -0.91 24.79
C THR A 282 11.50 0.11 25.92
N ALA A 283 11.71 1.38 25.56
CA ALA A 283 11.82 2.48 26.52
C ALA A 283 10.60 2.51 27.46
N GLY A 284 10.88 2.72 28.74
CA GLY A 284 9.92 2.61 29.83
C GLY A 284 9.77 1.21 30.42
N ARG A 285 10.25 0.16 29.76
CA ARG A 285 10.13 -1.23 30.23
C ARG A 285 11.46 -1.85 30.63
N GLY A 286 11.40 -2.84 31.52
CA GLY A 286 12.53 -3.67 31.90
C GLY A 286 12.17 -5.15 32.01
N LEU A 287 13.21 -5.98 31.96
CA LEU A 287 13.12 -7.44 32.03
C LEU A 287 12.46 -7.93 33.32
N ILE A 288 11.58 -8.93 33.19
CA ILE A 288 10.98 -9.65 34.32
C ILE A 288 11.12 -11.17 34.18
N ASP A 289 11.23 -11.88 35.31
CA ASP A 289 11.17 -13.34 35.40
C ASP A 289 9.72 -13.87 35.28
N SER A 290 9.54 -15.19 35.39
CA SER A 290 8.23 -15.84 35.32
C SER A 290 7.27 -15.47 36.44
N ASP A 291 7.80 -14.97 37.56
CA ASP A 291 7.02 -14.54 38.71
C ASP A 291 6.68 -13.04 38.64
N GLY A 292 7.20 -12.33 37.62
CA GLY A 292 6.99 -10.90 37.42
C GLY A 292 7.98 -10.01 38.15
N ASN A 293 9.07 -10.56 38.71
CA ASN A 293 10.10 -9.77 39.38
C ASN A 293 11.10 -9.21 38.36
N PHE A 294 11.52 -7.96 38.56
CA PHE A 294 12.52 -7.34 37.69
C PHE A 294 13.89 -8.00 37.84
N VAL A 295 14.49 -8.36 36.71
CA VAL A 295 15.81 -8.99 36.63
C VAL A 295 16.76 -8.14 35.78
N GLN A 296 18.06 -8.24 36.06
CA GLN A 296 19.11 -7.55 35.29
C GLN A 296 19.77 -8.46 34.23
N ASP A 297 19.53 -9.77 34.31
CA ASP A 297 20.06 -10.75 33.36
C ASP A 297 18.95 -11.23 32.43
N ARG A 298 19.16 -11.07 31.13
CA ARG A 298 18.23 -11.52 30.09
C ARG A 298 18.02 -13.03 30.10
N ALA A 299 18.98 -13.82 30.58
CA ALA A 299 18.84 -15.27 30.69
C ALA A 299 17.78 -15.72 31.71
N LEU A 300 17.42 -14.84 32.66
CA LEU A 300 16.39 -15.09 33.67
C LEU A 300 15.03 -14.51 33.28
N ALA A 301 14.97 -13.77 32.17
CA ALA A 301 13.80 -13.00 31.79
C ALA A 301 12.90 -13.80 30.83
N VAL A 302 11.60 -13.61 30.98
CA VAL A 302 10.58 -14.17 30.07
C VAL A 302 9.74 -13.09 29.39
N ASN A 303 9.70 -11.87 29.93
CA ASN A 303 8.90 -10.78 29.37
C ASN A 303 9.41 -9.40 29.84
N CYS A 304 8.71 -8.33 29.45
CA CYS A 304 9.00 -6.95 29.82
C CYS A 304 7.80 -6.26 30.47
N GLN A 305 8.01 -5.55 31.57
CA GLN A 305 7.00 -4.70 32.23
C GLN A 305 7.48 -3.27 32.41
N PHE A 306 6.53 -2.33 32.56
CA PHE A 306 6.86 -0.94 32.84
C PHE A 306 7.66 -0.81 34.13
N CYS A 307 8.75 -0.06 34.08
CA CYS A 307 9.54 0.20 35.26
C CYS A 307 8.69 0.94 36.30
N PRO A 308 8.68 0.47 37.56
CA PRO A 308 7.85 1.05 38.60
C PRO A 308 8.36 2.43 38.98
N ALA A 309 7.50 3.25 39.59
CA ALA A 309 7.92 4.51 40.17
C ALA A 309 9.10 4.31 41.14
N GLY A 310 10.09 5.19 41.05
CA GLY A 310 11.39 5.10 41.69
C GLY A 310 12.45 4.47 40.79
N SER A 311 12.09 3.95 39.63
CA SER A 311 13.01 3.37 38.65
C SER A 311 12.81 3.94 37.26
N TYR A 312 13.80 3.77 36.40
CA TYR A 312 13.77 4.13 34.99
C TYR A 312 14.26 2.98 34.12
N SER A 313 13.86 2.94 32.86
CA SER A 313 14.39 1.94 31.91
C SER A 313 15.76 2.34 31.38
N ALA A 314 16.80 1.58 31.71
CA ALA A 314 18.15 1.78 31.21
C ALA A 314 18.48 0.79 30.09
N GLU A 315 19.16 1.25 29.04
CA GLU A 315 19.63 0.38 27.96
C GLU A 315 20.72 -0.58 28.45
N GLN A 316 20.62 -1.85 28.04
CA GLN A 316 21.59 -2.89 28.31
C GLN A 316 21.68 -3.84 27.11
N GLY A 317 22.72 -3.64 26.28
CA GLY A 317 22.87 -4.39 25.03
C GLY A 317 21.71 -4.09 24.08
N SER A 318 20.99 -5.12 23.65
CA SER A 318 19.82 -5.00 22.77
C SER A 318 18.47 -4.94 23.51
N THR A 319 18.48 -4.80 24.84
CA THR A 319 17.26 -4.75 25.66
C THR A 319 17.35 -3.63 26.70
N ARG A 320 16.37 -3.56 27.60
CA ARG A 320 16.32 -2.59 28.70
C ARG A 320 16.00 -3.27 30.03
N VAL A 321 16.53 -2.69 31.10
CA VAL A 321 16.33 -3.14 32.48
C VAL A 321 15.92 -1.97 33.35
N CYS A 322 15.11 -2.24 34.36
CA CYS A 322 14.74 -1.21 35.32
C CYS A 322 15.88 -0.99 36.30
N LYS A 323 16.34 0.26 36.40
CA LYS A 323 17.32 0.68 37.40
C LYS A 323 16.67 1.66 38.35
N ALA A 324 16.97 1.51 39.63
CA ALA A 324 16.56 2.47 40.64
C ALA A 324 17.17 3.85 40.34
N CYS A 325 16.41 4.91 40.61
CA CYS A 325 16.93 6.26 40.55
C CYS A 325 18.06 6.43 41.56
N GLU A 326 19.20 6.97 41.12
CA GLU A 326 20.33 7.26 41.99
C GLU A 326 19.97 8.35 43.01
N PRO A 327 20.64 8.41 44.18
CA PRO A 327 20.46 9.49 45.13
C PRO A 327 20.63 10.87 44.45
N GLY A 328 19.77 11.81 44.85
CA GLY A 328 19.61 13.11 44.21
C GLY A 328 18.68 13.12 43.01
N THR A 329 18.15 11.98 42.55
CA THR A 329 17.17 11.92 41.48
C THR A 329 15.88 11.22 41.92
N LYS A 330 14.77 11.49 41.21
CA LYS A 330 13.47 10.88 41.45
C LYS A 330 12.81 10.41 40.17
N GLN A 331 11.87 9.47 40.28
CA GLN A 331 10.91 9.20 39.22
C GLN A 331 9.55 8.82 39.80
N GLY A 332 8.57 9.71 39.67
CA GLY A 332 7.22 9.50 40.21
C GLY A 332 6.28 8.77 39.25
N ILE A 333 6.60 8.76 37.96
CA ILE A 333 5.76 8.22 36.89
C ILE A 333 6.34 6.86 36.45
N PRO A 334 5.58 5.76 36.54
CA PRO A 334 6.02 4.47 36.00
C PRO A 334 6.21 4.54 34.48
N GLY A 335 7.13 3.73 33.96
CA GLY A 335 7.34 3.64 32.52
C GLY A 335 8.23 4.72 31.91
N GLU A 336 8.95 5.48 32.74
CA GLU A 336 9.86 6.52 32.25
C GLU A 336 11.26 5.95 31.92
N SER A 337 11.93 6.60 30.98
CA SER A 337 13.28 6.21 30.53
C SER A 337 14.41 6.98 31.20
N GLU A 338 14.09 7.91 32.10
CA GLU A 338 15.06 8.71 32.84
C GLU A 338 14.55 9.06 34.24
N CYS A 339 15.47 9.35 35.17
CA CYS A 339 15.14 9.94 36.47
C CYS A 339 15.36 11.45 36.42
N LEU A 340 14.43 12.19 37.01
CA LEU A 340 14.48 13.64 37.10
C LEU A 340 15.38 14.07 38.27
N PRO A 341 16.24 15.09 38.11
CA PRO A 341 17.02 15.61 39.24
C PRO A 341 16.11 16.24 40.29
N CYS A 342 16.51 16.17 41.56
CA CYS A 342 15.90 16.99 42.59
C CYS A 342 16.26 18.45 42.39
N GLU A 343 15.25 19.31 42.38
CA GLU A 343 15.39 20.76 42.21
C GLU A 343 15.94 21.42 43.48
N LEU A 344 16.38 22.68 43.35
CA LEU A 344 16.88 23.47 44.47
C LEU A 344 15.92 23.46 45.67
N GLY A 345 16.48 23.35 46.87
CA GLY A 345 15.72 23.22 48.12
C GLY A 345 15.14 21.83 48.38
N THR A 346 15.38 20.84 47.50
CA THR A 346 14.97 19.45 47.68
C THR A 346 16.12 18.46 47.49
N MET A 347 15.97 17.25 48.04
CA MET A 347 16.95 16.17 47.98
C MET A 347 16.28 14.80 47.82
N ALA A 348 17.02 13.80 47.35
CA ALA A 348 16.60 12.40 47.36
C ALA A 348 17.70 11.56 48.02
N LEU A 349 17.49 11.13 49.25
CA LEU A 349 18.53 10.48 50.06
C LEU A 349 18.85 9.07 49.57
N VAL A 350 17.82 8.33 49.21
CA VAL A 350 17.91 6.90 48.93
C VAL A 350 17.78 6.63 47.44
N GLU A 351 18.39 5.52 47.02
CA GLU A 351 18.10 4.94 45.72
C GLU A 351 16.61 4.59 45.63
N GLY A 352 16.04 4.71 44.43
CA GLY A 352 14.65 4.36 44.21
C GLY A 352 13.65 5.45 44.60
N SER A 353 14.12 6.67 44.86
CA SER A 353 13.26 7.79 45.27
C SER A 353 12.17 8.09 44.23
N ARG A 354 10.92 8.15 44.68
CA ARG A 354 9.74 8.49 43.84
C ARG A 354 9.49 10.00 43.79
N GLU A 355 9.92 10.68 44.85
CA GLU A 355 9.78 12.11 45.05
C GLU A 355 11.05 12.68 45.69
N CYS A 356 11.19 14.00 45.65
CA CYS A 356 12.29 14.70 46.32
C CYS A 356 11.73 15.31 47.59
N GLU A 357 12.43 15.13 48.70
CA GLU A 357 12.09 15.66 50.01
C GLU A 357 12.63 17.08 50.16
N SER A 358 11.86 17.99 50.75
CA SER A 358 12.34 19.33 51.06
C SER A 358 13.37 19.31 52.19
N CYS A 359 14.38 20.19 52.12
CA CYS A 359 15.31 20.38 53.24
C CYS A 359 14.58 20.81 54.51
N GLN A 360 14.99 20.26 55.64
CA GLN A 360 14.45 20.67 56.93
C GLN A 360 14.81 22.12 57.26
N LEU A 361 14.04 22.75 58.15
CA LEU A 361 14.29 24.11 58.60
C LEU A 361 15.73 24.25 59.14
N GLY A 362 16.47 25.20 58.58
CA GLY A 362 17.88 25.44 58.91
C GLY A 362 18.89 24.74 58.00
N GLN A 363 18.43 23.92 57.04
CA GLN A 363 19.28 23.29 56.02
C GLN A 363 18.94 23.80 54.62
N TYR A 364 19.84 23.61 53.66
CA TYR A 364 19.62 24.01 52.27
C TYR A 364 20.21 23.02 51.25
N ALA A 365 19.59 22.95 50.07
CA ALA A 365 20.12 22.28 48.89
C ALA A 365 20.33 23.33 47.80
N ASN A 366 21.58 23.76 47.61
CA ASN A 366 21.96 24.84 46.70
C ASN A 366 22.33 24.36 45.29
N GLN A 367 22.28 23.06 45.04
CA GLN A 367 22.52 22.44 43.74
C GLN A 367 21.37 21.51 43.40
N THR A 368 21.11 21.33 42.10
CA THR A 368 20.23 20.25 41.65
C THR A 368 20.94 18.90 41.86
N ARG A 369 20.16 17.82 41.93
CA ARG A 369 20.67 16.45 42.14
C ARG A 369 21.37 16.21 43.48
N MET A 370 20.97 16.91 44.54
CA MET A 370 21.54 16.69 45.88
C MET A 370 20.92 15.47 46.58
N SER A 371 21.76 14.61 47.14
CA SER A 371 21.35 13.46 47.94
C SER A 371 21.25 13.77 49.44
N GLN A 372 21.68 14.94 49.88
CA GLN A 372 21.64 15.38 51.26
C GLN A 372 21.61 16.91 51.34
N CYS A 373 20.82 17.49 52.24
CA CYS A 373 20.83 18.92 52.54
C CYS A 373 22.02 19.30 53.44
N GLN A 374 22.53 20.53 53.24
CA GLN A 374 23.67 21.09 53.96
C GLN A 374 23.24 22.00 55.11
#